data_AF-E8K9U9-F1
#
_entry.id   AF-E8K9U9-F1
#
_cell.length_a   1.000
_cell.length_b   1.000
_cell.length_c   1.000
_cell.angle_alpha   90.00
_cell.angle_beta   90.00
_cell.angle_gamma   90.00
#
_symmetry.space_group_name_H-M   'P 1'
#
loop_
_entity.id
_entity.type
_entity.pdbx_description
1 polymer ?
#
loop_
_entity_poly.entity_id
_entity_poly.type
_entity_poly.pdbx_seq_one_letter_code
_entity_poly.pdbx_strand_id
1 'polypeptide(L)'
;MSYLKKYKFDKSQFKLGMRTFKTGIAVFLVLMIFGFFGWKGLQIGSLTAVFSLREDFDKSIHFGTSRILGNSIGGLYALIFFLLNNFFHGAFWVTLVVVPICTMLTIMTNVAMNNKSGVIGGVAAMLIITLSIPNGETVLYVFARISETFIGVFVAILVNYDIDRLRSILLKK
;
A
#
# COMPACT_ATOMS: atom_id res chain seq x y z
N MET A 1 23.84 -21.61 11.18
CA MET A 1 24.38 -21.19 9.86
C MET A 1 23.69 -21.82 8.62
N SER A 2 22.60 -22.61 8.76
CA SER A 2 21.97 -23.33 7.63
C SER A 2 20.92 -22.50 6.84
N TYR A 3 20.14 -21.63 7.51
CA TYR A 3 19.05 -20.87 6.88
C TYR A 3 19.51 -19.87 5.81
N LEU A 4 20.70 -19.28 5.94
CA LEU A 4 21.24 -18.31 4.98
C LEU A 4 21.66 -18.95 3.66
N LYS A 5 21.91 -20.26 3.62
CA LYS A 5 22.28 -20.97 2.38
C LYS A 5 21.14 -21.01 1.35
N LYS A 6 19.89 -20.75 1.75
CA LYS A 6 18.72 -20.65 0.86
C LYS A 6 18.74 -19.39 -0.01
N TYR A 7 19.35 -18.30 0.46
CA TYR A 7 19.37 -17.01 -0.23
C TYR A 7 20.65 -16.85 -1.06
N LYS A 8 20.85 -17.74 -2.05
CA LYS A 8 21.93 -17.61 -3.03
C LYS A 8 21.41 -16.95 -4.30
N PHE A 9 22.21 -16.03 -4.86
CA PHE A 9 21.86 -15.36 -6.10
C PHE A 9 22.04 -16.31 -7.29
N ASP A 10 20.95 -16.68 -7.95
CA ASP A 10 20.96 -17.47 -9.16
C ASP A 10 20.88 -16.55 -10.40
N LYS A 11 22.02 -16.41 -11.09
CA LYS A 11 22.14 -15.60 -12.31
C LYS A 11 21.17 -16.05 -13.42
N SER A 12 20.80 -17.33 -13.47
CA SER A 12 19.93 -17.86 -14.52
C SER A 12 18.47 -17.37 -14.40
N GLN A 13 18.05 -17.01 -13.18
CA GLN A 13 16.72 -16.49 -12.86
C GLN A 13 16.64 -14.96 -12.97
N PHE A 14 17.78 -14.27 -13.06
CA PHE A 14 17.84 -12.81 -13.19
C PHE A 14 17.48 -12.38 -14.63
N LYS A 15 16.20 -12.48 -14.95
CA LYS A 15 15.62 -12.13 -16.24
C LYS A 15 14.50 -11.12 -16.06
N LEU A 16 14.35 -10.21 -17.02
CA LEU A 16 13.26 -9.24 -17.01
C LEU A 16 11.95 -9.92 -17.43
N GLY A 17 11.19 -10.41 -16.45
CA GLY A 17 9.84 -10.92 -16.68
C GLY A 17 8.85 -9.80 -17.02
N MET A 18 7.77 -10.15 -17.74
CA MET A 18 6.73 -9.20 -18.14
C MET A 18 6.15 -8.45 -16.94
N ARG A 19 5.80 -9.16 -15.86
CA ARG A 19 5.30 -8.54 -14.62
C ARG A 19 6.29 -7.53 -14.04
N THR A 20 7.59 -7.83 -14.05
CA THR A 20 8.63 -6.92 -13.57
C THR A 20 8.71 -5.66 -14.42
N PHE A 21 8.62 -5.81 -15.74
CA PHE A 21 8.57 -4.68 -16.67
C PHE A 21 7.34 -3.78 -16.44
N LYS A 22 6.13 -4.38 -16.35
CA LYS A 22 4.90 -3.64 -16.01
C LYS A 22 5.02 -2.90 -14.67
N THR A 23 5.67 -3.53 -13.70
CA THR A 23 5.91 -2.92 -12.38
C THR A 23 6.79 -1.68 -12.48
N GLY A 24 7.87 -1.74 -13.26
CA GLY A 24 8.71 -0.57 -13.54
C GLY A 24 7.93 0.58 -14.18
N ILE A 25 7.07 0.29 -15.16
CA ILE A 25 6.21 1.29 -15.80
C ILE A 25 5.22 1.89 -14.80
N ALA A 26 4.56 1.08 -13.98
CA ALA A 26 3.61 1.58 -13.00
C ALA A 26 4.27 2.49 -11.96
N VAL A 27 5.47 2.13 -11.47
CA VAL A 27 6.23 3.01 -10.57
C VAL A 27 6.59 4.31 -11.27
N PHE A 28 7.11 4.24 -12.51
CA PHE A 28 7.42 5.43 -13.29
C PHE A 28 6.22 6.37 -13.44
N LEU A 29 5.04 5.84 -13.77
CA LEU A 29 3.82 6.64 -13.89
C LEU A 29 3.37 7.25 -12.56
N VAL A 30 3.46 6.51 -11.44
CA VAL A 30 3.15 7.06 -10.12
C VAL A 30 4.09 8.22 -9.78
N LEU A 31 5.40 8.02 -9.98
CA LEU A 31 6.41 9.07 -9.73
C LEU A 31 6.15 10.30 -10.60
N MET A 32 5.80 10.09 -11.87
CA MET A 32 5.47 11.15 -12.80
C MET A 32 4.24 11.93 -12.34
N ILE A 33 3.13 11.26 -12.03
CA ILE A 33 1.89 11.89 -11.56
C ILE A 33 2.16 12.72 -10.30
N PHE A 34 2.74 12.10 -9.27
CA PHE A 34 2.97 12.78 -8.00
C PHE A 34 3.98 13.93 -8.12
N GLY A 35 5.02 13.75 -8.94
CA GLY A 35 6.01 14.78 -9.22
C GLY A 35 5.43 16.00 -9.92
N PHE A 36 4.57 15.80 -10.92
CA PHE A 36 3.92 16.90 -11.64
C PHE A 36 2.91 17.68 -10.78
N PHE A 37 2.15 16.98 -9.93
CA PHE A 37 1.15 17.62 -9.06
C PHE A 37 1.70 18.09 -7.71
N GLY A 38 2.99 17.86 -7.42
CA GLY A 38 3.62 18.21 -6.14
C GLY A 38 3.01 17.46 -4.94
N TRP A 39 2.40 16.29 -5.18
CA TRP A 39 1.74 15.52 -4.13
C TRP A 39 2.76 14.80 -3.24
N LYS A 40 2.51 14.82 -1.93
CA LYS A 40 3.26 14.03 -0.95
C LYS A 40 2.90 12.55 -1.08
N GLY A 41 3.73 11.67 -0.50
CA GLY A 41 3.44 10.24 -0.40
C GLY A 41 3.78 9.37 -1.62
N LEU A 42 4.75 9.83 -2.43
CA LEU A 42 5.39 9.07 -3.52
C LEU A 42 5.71 7.61 -3.12
N GLN A 43 6.20 7.39 -1.90
CA GLN A 43 6.54 6.07 -1.40
C GLN A 43 5.32 5.15 -1.30
N ILE A 44 4.19 5.65 -0.79
CA ILE A 44 2.98 4.86 -0.59
C ILE A 44 2.31 4.55 -1.91
N GLY A 45 2.18 5.54 -2.79
CA GLY A 45 1.66 5.34 -4.14
C GLY A 45 2.48 4.29 -4.90
N SER A 46 3.81 4.42 -4.89
CA SER A 46 4.72 3.53 -5.62
C SER A 46 4.70 2.10 -5.06
N LEU A 47 4.80 1.95 -3.73
CA LEU A 47 4.67 0.64 -3.09
C LEU A 47 3.34 0.00 -3.41
N THR A 48 2.26 0.80 -3.38
CA THR A 48 0.92 0.30 -3.71
C THR A 48 0.84 -0.18 -5.14
N ALA A 49 1.42 0.54 -6.11
CA ALA A 49 1.46 0.07 -7.48
C ALA A 49 2.21 -1.27 -7.62
N VAL A 50 3.36 -1.41 -6.96
CA VAL A 50 4.15 -2.66 -6.95
C VAL A 50 3.37 -3.82 -6.34
N PHE A 51 2.69 -3.59 -5.22
CA PHE A 51 1.95 -4.64 -4.53
C PHE A 51 0.65 -5.02 -5.22
N SER A 52 0.00 -4.10 -5.92
CA SER A 52 -1.26 -4.35 -6.64
C SER A 52 -1.04 -5.03 -7.98
N LEU A 53 0.12 -4.85 -8.62
CA LEU A 53 0.47 -5.57 -9.84
C LEU A 53 0.66 -7.08 -9.57
N ARG A 54 -0.15 -7.87 -10.26
CA ARG A 54 -0.11 -9.33 -10.31
C ARG A 54 0.02 -9.80 -11.76
N GLU A 55 0.27 -11.09 -11.92
CA GLU A 55 0.41 -11.71 -13.25
C GLU A 55 -0.90 -11.62 -14.04
N ASP A 56 -2.04 -11.77 -13.35
CA ASP A 56 -3.37 -11.68 -13.96
C ASP A 56 -4.06 -10.38 -13.57
N PHE A 57 -4.91 -9.88 -14.48
CA PHE A 57 -5.70 -8.66 -14.28
C PHE A 57 -6.67 -8.79 -13.11
N ASP A 58 -7.47 -9.85 -13.06
CA ASP A 58 -8.46 -10.08 -11.99
C ASP A 58 -7.80 -10.17 -10.61
N LYS A 59 -6.63 -10.83 -10.55
CA LYS A 59 -5.82 -10.88 -9.33
C LYS A 59 -5.34 -9.48 -8.94
N SER A 60 -4.99 -8.64 -9.90
CA SER A 60 -4.55 -7.26 -9.64
C SER A 60 -5.69 -6.40 -9.09
N ILE A 61 -6.91 -6.55 -9.62
CA ILE A 61 -8.11 -5.91 -9.06
C ILE A 61 -8.36 -6.40 -7.64
N HIS A 62 -8.41 -7.71 -7.42
CA HIS A 62 -8.68 -8.28 -6.10
C HIS A 62 -7.67 -7.80 -5.05
N PHE A 63 -6.38 -7.83 -5.38
CA PHE A 63 -5.33 -7.33 -4.49
C PHE A 63 -5.39 -5.81 -4.31
N GLY A 64 -5.72 -5.05 -5.35
CA GLY A 64 -5.90 -3.60 -5.29
C GLY A 64 -7.02 -3.20 -4.34
N THR A 65 -8.21 -3.80 -4.48
CA THR A 65 -9.36 -3.55 -3.61
C THR A 65 -9.08 -3.96 -2.16
N SER A 66 -8.44 -5.12 -1.97
CA SER A 66 -7.99 -5.59 -0.66
C SER A 66 -7.09 -4.56 0.04
N ARG A 67 -6.21 -3.90 -0.72
CA ARG A 67 -5.28 -2.90 -0.21
C ARG A 67 -5.96 -1.56 0.12
N ILE A 68 -6.89 -1.12 -0.73
CA ILE A 68 -7.72 0.06 -0.46
C ILE A 68 -8.50 -0.14 0.84
N LEU A 69 -9.17 -1.29 0.99
CA LEU A 69 -9.95 -1.60 2.19
C LEU A 69 -9.04 -1.68 3.43
N GLY A 70 -7.92 -2.38 3.32
CA GLY A 70 -6.96 -2.52 4.42
C GLY A 70 -6.42 -1.16 4.89
N ASN A 71 -5.97 -0.32 3.97
CA ASN A 71 -5.47 1.02 4.29
C ASN A 71 -6.55 1.94 4.86
N SER A 72 -7.81 1.79 4.41
CA SER A 72 -8.94 2.54 4.97
C SER A 72 -9.22 2.14 6.42
N ILE A 73 -9.19 0.84 6.73
CA ILE A 73 -9.32 0.33 8.12
C ILE A 73 -8.17 0.84 8.99
N GLY A 74 -6.93 0.80 8.47
CA GLY A 74 -5.77 1.32 9.17
C GLY A 74 -5.87 2.83 9.44
N GLY A 75 -6.33 3.60 8.45
CA GLY A 75 -6.60 5.03 8.57
C GLY A 75 -7.66 5.35 9.61
N LEU A 76 -8.75 4.56 9.67
CA LEU A 76 -9.79 4.69 10.68
C LEU A 76 -9.23 4.52 12.11
N TYR A 77 -8.46 3.47 12.36
CA TYR A 77 -7.88 3.27 13.69
C TYR A 77 -6.79 4.29 14.04
N ALA A 78 -6.08 4.82 13.04
CA ALA A 78 -5.15 5.93 13.26
C ALA A 78 -5.87 7.24 13.61
N LEU A 79 -7.05 7.50 13.04
CA LEU A 79 -7.90 8.62 13.45
C LEU A 79 -8.36 8.48 14.90
N ILE A 80 -8.77 7.27 15.31
CA ILE A 80 -9.15 6.99 16.71
C ILE A 80 -7.97 7.25 17.65
N PHE A 81 -6.79 6.75 17.31
CA PHE A 81 -5.57 7.04 18.07
C PHE A 81 -5.32 8.54 18.19
N PHE A 82 -5.42 9.29 17.09
CA PHE A 82 -5.19 10.73 17.10
C PHE A 82 -6.15 11.49 18.01
N LEU A 83 -7.44 11.14 18.00
CA LEU A 83 -8.43 11.75 18.88
C LEU A 83 -8.09 11.51 20.36
N LEU A 84 -7.71 10.29 20.71
CA LEU A 84 -7.28 9.95 22.07
C LEU A 84 -5.98 10.67 22.44
N ASN A 85 -4.98 10.67 21.55
CA ASN A 85 -3.70 11.30 21.80
C ASN A 85 -3.85 12.82 22.03
N ASN A 86 -4.72 13.49 21.26
CA ASN A 86 -5.03 14.92 21.50
C ASN A 86 -5.76 15.15 22.82
N PHE A 87 -6.73 14.30 23.15
CA PHE A 87 -7.49 14.40 24.40
C PHE A 87 -6.58 14.31 25.63
N PHE A 88 -5.53 13.49 25.55
CA PHE A 88 -4.53 13.30 26.60
C PHE A 88 -3.25 14.14 26.38
N HIS A 89 -3.31 15.21 25.58
CA HIS A 89 -2.21 16.16 25.36
C HIS A 89 -0.89 15.53 24.90
N GLY A 90 -0.95 14.47 24.09
CA GLY A 90 0.22 13.81 23.53
C GLY A 90 1.02 12.96 24.54
N ALA A 91 0.40 12.56 25.67
CA ALA A 91 1.08 11.78 26.68
C ALA A 91 1.58 10.44 26.12
N PHE A 92 2.86 10.15 26.31
CA PHE A 92 3.53 9.00 25.69
C PHE A 92 2.89 7.63 26.07
N TRP A 93 2.30 7.51 27.26
CA TRP A 93 1.60 6.29 27.68
C TRP A 93 0.41 5.95 26.77
N VAL A 94 -0.21 6.96 26.16
CA VAL A 94 -1.31 6.76 25.19
C VAL A 94 -0.77 6.06 23.95
N THR A 95 0.36 6.52 23.41
CA THR A 95 1.04 5.82 22.31
C THR A 95 1.40 4.38 22.70
N LEU A 96 1.96 4.19 23.89
CA LEU A 96 2.39 2.87 24.37
C LEU A 96 1.25 1.85 24.50
N VAL A 97 0.06 2.31 24.89
CA VAL A 97 -1.12 1.43 25.10
C VAL A 97 -2.01 1.36 23.87
N VAL A 98 -2.32 2.51 23.26
CA VAL A 98 -3.34 2.61 22.21
C VAL A 98 -2.81 2.13 20.86
N VAL A 99 -1.54 2.37 20.49
CA VAL A 99 -1.01 1.90 19.20
C VAL A 99 -1.05 0.36 19.08
N PRO A 100 -0.63 -0.43 20.08
CA PRO A 100 -0.82 -1.89 20.04
C PRO A 100 -2.29 -2.31 19.94
N ILE A 101 -3.19 -1.65 20.67
CA ILE A 101 -4.64 -1.94 20.61
C ILE A 101 -5.18 -1.66 19.21
N CYS A 102 -4.91 -0.48 18.65
CA CYS A 102 -5.27 -0.12 17.28
C CYS A 102 -4.67 -1.08 16.25
N THR A 103 -3.45 -1.61 16.50
CA THR A 103 -2.83 -2.63 15.64
C THR A 103 -3.64 -3.92 15.66
N MET A 104 -3.96 -4.43 16.84
CA MET A 104 -4.78 -5.64 17.00
C MET A 104 -6.16 -5.47 16.38
N LEU A 105 -6.81 -4.33 16.60
CA LEU A 105 -8.11 -4.01 16.01
C LEU A 105 -8.03 -3.90 14.48
N THR A 106 -6.98 -3.30 13.93
CA THR A 106 -6.77 -3.23 12.48
C THR A 106 -6.67 -4.64 11.87
N ILE A 107 -5.95 -5.55 12.54
CA ILE A 107 -5.83 -6.95 12.12
C ILE A 107 -7.18 -7.65 12.22
N MET A 108 -7.84 -7.59 13.38
CA MET A 108 -9.11 -8.27 13.65
C MET A 108 -10.20 -7.81 12.67
N THR A 109 -10.31 -6.51 12.41
CA THR A 109 -11.30 -5.96 11.48
C THR A 109 -11.03 -6.39 10.04
N ASN A 110 -9.76 -6.40 9.60
CA ASN A 110 -9.43 -6.94 8.28
C ASN A 110 -9.78 -8.44 8.17
N VAL A 111 -9.48 -9.23 9.20
CA VAL A 111 -9.80 -10.67 9.21
C VAL A 111 -11.31 -10.89 9.22
N ALA A 112 -12.06 -10.13 10.03
CA ALA A 112 -13.52 -10.19 10.10
C ALA A 112 -14.19 -9.79 8.78
N MET A 113 -13.58 -8.88 8.01
CA MET A 113 -14.04 -8.50 6.66
C MET A 113 -13.53 -9.43 5.56
N ASN A 114 -12.97 -10.60 5.91
CA ASN A 114 -12.36 -11.55 4.98
C ASN A 114 -11.22 -10.95 4.11
N ASN A 115 -10.56 -9.90 4.61
CA ASN A 115 -9.52 -9.13 3.91
C ASN A 115 -8.10 -9.47 4.40
N LYS A 116 -7.78 -10.76 4.50
CA LYS A 116 -6.49 -11.23 5.06
C LYS A 116 -5.27 -10.68 4.30
N SER A 117 -5.36 -10.54 2.97
CA SER A 117 -4.31 -9.96 2.14
C SER A 117 -4.07 -8.46 2.39
N GLY A 118 -5.06 -7.76 2.96
CA GLY A 118 -4.99 -6.33 3.25
C GLY A 118 -4.38 -6.01 4.62
N VAL A 119 -4.22 -7.02 5.51
CA VAL A 119 -3.75 -6.83 6.89
C VAL A 119 -2.42 -6.09 6.97
N ILE A 120 -1.41 -6.52 6.21
CA ILE A 120 -0.08 -5.88 6.23
C ILE A 120 -0.17 -4.42 5.75
N GLY A 121 -0.96 -4.16 4.70
CA GLY A 121 -1.19 -2.81 4.19
C GLY A 121 -1.86 -1.94 5.25
N GLY A 122 -2.96 -2.42 5.83
CA GLY A 122 -3.71 -1.69 6.85
C GLY A 122 -2.91 -1.39 8.11
N VAL A 123 -2.16 -2.38 8.63
CA VAL A 123 -1.29 -2.18 9.78
C VAL A 123 -0.17 -1.18 9.45
N ALA A 124 0.45 -1.29 8.27
CA ALA A 124 1.47 -0.32 7.84
C ALA A 124 0.89 1.10 7.73
N ALA A 125 -0.30 1.26 7.15
CA ALA A 125 -0.99 2.55 7.08
C ALA A 125 -1.24 3.12 8.48
N MET A 126 -1.77 2.30 9.40
CA MET A 126 -2.02 2.70 10.77
C MET A 126 -0.74 3.17 11.47
N LEU A 127 0.34 2.38 11.41
CA LEU A 127 1.61 2.71 12.06
C LEU A 127 2.30 3.93 11.44
N ILE A 128 2.30 4.06 10.11
CA ILE A 128 2.88 5.22 9.43
C ILE A 128 2.13 6.49 9.82
N ILE A 129 0.79 6.46 9.84
CA ILE A 129 -0.02 7.62 10.22
C ILE A 129 0.20 7.95 11.70
N THR A 130 0.13 6.97 12.59
CA THR A 130 0.23 7.24 14.04
C THR A 130 1.65 7.64 14.49
N LEU A 131 2.71 7.10 13.88
CA LEU A 131 4.10 7.30 14.32
C LEU A 131 4.89 8.34 13.51
N SER A 132 4.39 8.79 12.35
CA SER A 132 5.14 9.70 11.46
C SER A 132 4.54 11.11 11.33
N ILE A 133 3.44 11.43 12.03
CA ILE A 133 2.77 12.73 11.89
C ILE A 133 3.26 13.75 12.93
N PRO A 134 3.72 14.95 12.50
CA PRO A 134 3.88 16.11 13.37
C PRO A 134 2.50 16.63 13.83
N ASN A 135 2.40 17.06 15.08
CA ASN A 135 1.17 17.57 15.70
C ASN A 135 0.46 18.63 14.81
N GLY A 136 -0.76 18.34 14.32
CA GLY A 136 -1.65 19.36 13.74
C GLY A 136 -2.48 18.97 12.51
N GLU A 137 -2.04 18.03 11.65
CA GLU A 137 -2.67 17.81 10.31
C GLU A 137 -3.27 16.40 10.09
N THR A 138 -3.63 15.68 11.15
CA THR A 138 -3.85 14.22 11.05
C THR A 138 -5.03 13.79 10.21
N VAL A 139 -6.14 14.54 10.19
CA VAL A 139 -7.33 14.16 9.43
C VAL A 139 -7.07 14.27 7.93
N LEU A 140 -6.61 15.43 7.46
CA LEU A 140 -6.26 15.64 6.06
C LEU A 140 -5.20 14.64 5.60
N TYR A 141 -4.23 14.36 6.46
CA TYR A 141 -3.17 13.40 6.18
C TYR A 141 -3.70 11.96 6.03
N VAL A 142 -4.64 11.52 6.87
CA VAL A 142 -5.28 10.20 6.72
C VAL A 142 -5.97 10.08 5.37
N PHE A 143 -6.74 11.09 4.98
CA PHE A 143 -7.38 11.12 3.67
C PHE A 143 -6.36 11.10 2.54
N ALA A 144 -5.30 11.92 2.63
CA ALA A 144 -4.22 11.91 1.66
C ALA A 144 -3.62 10.50 1.52
N ARG A 145 -3.33 9.80 2.61
CA ARG A 145 -2.76 8.44 2.60
C ARG A 145 -3.65 7.41 1.94
N ILE A 146 -4.96 7.50 2.17
CA ILE A 146 -5.94 6.65 1.50
C ILE A 146 -5.95 6.99 0.00
N SER A 147 -6.04 8.26 -0.37
CA SER A 147 -6.01 8.72 -1.77
C SER A 147 -4.74 8.30 -2.52
N GLU A 148 -3.57 8.40 -1.89
CA GLU A 148 -2.29 7.95 -2.45
C GLU A 148 -2.32 6.46 -2.80
N THR A 149 -2.95 5.66 -1.94
CA THR A 149 -3.16 4.22 -2.17
C THR A 149 -4.10 3.99 -3.35
N PHE A 150 -5.21 4.73 -3.42
CA PHE A 150 -6.13 4.65 -4.55
C PHE A 150 -5.43 4.94 -5.88
N ILE A 151 -4.62 5.99 -5.95
CA ILE A 151 -3.88 6.35 -7.17
C ILE A 151 -2.89 5.23 -7.55
N GLY A 152 -2.15 4.68 -6.58
CA GLY A 152 -1.24 3.57 -6.84
C GLY A 152 -1.96 2.32 -7.36
N VAL A 153 -3.12 1.97 -6.81
CA VAL A 153 -3.95 0.84 -7.28
C VAL A 153 -4.45 1.12 -8.69
N PHE A 154 -4.96 2.32 -8.94
CA PHE A 154 -5.49 2.73 -10.23
C PHE A 154 -4.44 2.64 -11.34
N VAL A 155 -3.24 3.20 -11.11
CA VAL A 155 -2.13 3.12 -12.05
C VAL A 155 -1.71 1.67 -12.29
N ALA A 156 -1.64 0.83 -11.25
CA ALA A 156 -1.32 -0.58 -11.41
C ALA A 156 -2.32 -1.34 -12.28
N ILE A 157 -3.62 -1.09 -12.09
CA ILE A 157 -4.69 -1.73 -12.86
C ILE A 157 -4.62 -1.28 -14.33
N LEU A 158 -4.46 0.02 -14.58
CA LEU A 158 -4.32 0.57 -15.93
C LEU A 158 -3.13 -0.05 -16.66
N VAL A 159 -1.95 -0.03 -16.05
CA VAL A 159 -0.73 -0.59 -16.64
C VAL A 159 -0.88 -2.09 -16.93
N ASN A 160 -1.55 -2.83 -16.04
CA ASN A 160 -1.74 -4.25 -16.28
C ASN A 160 -2.63 -4.50 -17.50
N TYR A 161 -3.77 -3.80 -17.55
CA TYR A 161 -4.76 -3.89 -18.61
C TYR A 161 -4.20 -3.47 -19.97
N ASP A 162 -3.60 -2.28 -20.05
CA ASP A 162 -3.14 -1.70 -21.32
C ASP A 162 -2.02 -2.54 -21.94
N ILE A 163 -1.08 -3.02 -21.13
CA ILE A 163 0.04 -3.84 -21.64
C ILE A 163 -0.46 -5.22 -22.08
N ASP A 164 -1.40 -5.84 -21.37
CA ASP A 164 -1.99 -7.12 -21.81
C ASP A 164 -2.77 -6.96 -23.10
N ARG A 165 -3.55 -5.87 -23.21
CA ARG A 165 -4.30 -5.54 -24.42
C ARG A 165 -3.35 -5.31 -25.60
N LEU A 166 -2.31 -4.50 -25.44
CA LEU A 166 -1.30 -4.25 -26.49
C LEU A 166 -0.62 -5.54 -26.94
N ARG A 167 -0.24 -6.40 -26.00
CA ARG A 167 0.36 -7.71 -26.30
C ARG A 167 -0.61 -8.60 -27.08
N SER A 168 -1.89 -8.64 -26.71
CA SER A 168 -2.90 -9.44 -27.40
C SER A 168 -3.12 -9.00 -28.85
N ILE A 169 -2.97 -7.70 -29.14
CA ILE A 169 -3.09 -7.14 -30.48
C ILE A 169 -1.84 -7.45 -31.30
N LEU A 170 -0.65 -7.29 -30.71
CA LEU A 170 0.63 -7.53 -31.38
C LEU A 170 0.86 -9.01 -31.72
N LEU A 171 0.37 -9.94 -30.90
CA LEU A 171 0.48 -11.39 -31.12
C LEU A 171 -0.62 -11.98 -32.02
N LYS A 172 -1.68 -11.20 -32.32
CA LYS A 172 -2.72 -11.57 -33.29
C LYS A 172 -2.41 -11.10 -34.72
N LYS A 173 -1.28 -10.45 -34.93
CA LYS A 173 -0.64 -10.23 -36.23
C LYS A 173 0.43 -11.30 -36.46
#